data_AF-A0AAN0M5Y9-F1
#
_entry.id   AF-A0AAN0M5Y9-F1
#
_cell.length_a   1.000
_cell.length_b   1.000
_cell.length_c   1.000
_cell.angle_alpha   90.00
_cell.angle_beta   90.00
_cell.angle_gamma   90.00
#
_symmetry.space_group_name_H-M   'P 1'
#
loop_
_entity.id
_entity.type
_entity.pdbx_description
1 polymer ?
#
loop_
_entity_poly.entity_id
_entity_poly.type
_entity_poly.pdbx_seq_one_letter_code
_entity_poly.pdbx_strand_id
1 'polypeptide(L)'
;MTSPWIASLIAIFVWWFSTGAILVAVRRADRLGSHGMTTFMGLPLLAVGVWAVAASLHDASVFGVYVGFAGALAIWGWIELAFLAGVITGPMRDDCPPGLAGRDRFFRAFSTVAYHELALTIGLWGLVIASDGAENRIALAIYLVLFIARILAKLNLYYGVPRINTEFVPLRLNHLKSYFRRGPVTLAFPAAITILTTLLAVCAERLWTAGADVTVAGYALLTAMAGLALLEHWLMVVPLPDAKLWRWMLPPQKTMSKEER
;
A
#
# COMPACT_ATOMS: atom_id res chain seq x y z
N MET A 1 -5.72 26.14 -5.07
CA MET A 1 -5.28 24.73 -4.89
C MET A 1 -3.80 24.52 -5.21
N THR A 2 -2.99 25.58 -5.18
CA THR A 2 -1.56 25.60 -5.57
C THR A 2 -0.60 25.61 -4.38
N SER A 3 -1.13 25.58 -3.14
CA SER A 3 -0.29 25.47 -1.95
C SER A 3 0.20 24.03 -1.77
N PRO A 4 1.52 23.80 -1.63
CA PRO A 4 2.10 22.47 -1.37
C PRO A 4 1.47 21.77 -0.15
N TRP A 5 1.04 22.57 0.83
CA TRP A 5 0.38 22.10 2.04
C TRP A 5 -0.98 21.49 1.75
N ILE A 6 -1.75 22.08 0.84
CA ILE A 6 -3.08 21.57 0.46
C ILE A 6 -2.91 20.22 -0.26
N ALA A 7 -1.97 20.12 -1.21
CA ALA A 7 -1.69 18.88 -1.92
C ALA A 7 -1.26 17.77 -0.94
N SER A 8 -0.36 18.08 -0.01
CA SER A 8 0.11 17.11 1.00
C SER A 8 -1.02 16.66 1.93
N LEU A 9 -1.87 17.57 2.39
CA LEU A 9 -3.02 17.24 3.23
C LEU A 9 -4.04 16.38 2.48
N ILE A 10 -4.29 16.67 1.20
CA ILE A 10 -5.14 15.82 0.33
C ILE A 10 -4.53 14.42 0.23
N ALA A 11 -3.22 14.30 -0.03
CA ALA A 11 -2.57 13.00 -0.13
C ALA A 11 -2.72 12.19 1.16
N ILE A 12 -2.42 12.80 2.31
CA ILE A 12 -2.54 12.17 3.62
C ILE A 12 -3.98 11.76 3.90
N PHE A 13 -4.95 12.64 3.65
CA PHE A 13 -6.36 12.37 3.88
C PHE A 13 -6.86 11.22 2.99
N VAL A 14 -6.58 11.26 1.68
CA VAL A 14 -7.02 10.24 0.73
C VAL A 14 -6.35 8.90 1.03
N TRP A 15 -5.05 8.88 1.35
CA TRP A 15 -4.35 7.67 1.78
C TRP A 15 -4.97 7.06 3.04
N TRP A 16 -5.20 7.88 4.06
CA TRP A 16 -5.76 7.42 5.32
C TRP A 16 -7.20 6.92 5.15
N PHE A 17 -8.03 7.71 4.46
CA PHE A 17 -9.42 7.36 4.22
C PHE A 17 -9.56 6.10 3.36
N SER A 18 -8.78 5.96 2.29
CA SER A 18 -8.82 4.79 1.40
C SER A 18 -8.38 3.51 2.12
N THR A 19 -7.29 3.56 2.88
CA THR A 19 -6.85 2.43 3.72
C THR A 19 -7.95 2.00 4.69
N GLY A 20 -8.58 2.97 5.34
CA GLY A 20 -9.72 2.74 6.23
C GLY A 20 -10.92 2.09 5.53
N ALA A 21 -11.32 2.64 4.39
CA ALA A 21 -12.45 2.15 3.60
C ALA A 21 -12.24 0.70 3.16
N ILE A 22 -11.03 0.36 2.69
CA ILE A 22 -10.67 -1.00 2.29
C ILE A 22 -10.78 -1.96 3.50
N LEU A 23 -10.21 -1.58 4.66
CA LEU A 23 -10.28 -2.42 5.86
C LEU A 23 -11.73 -2.65 6.33
N VAL A 24 -12.57 -1.61 6.30
CA VAL A 24 -14.00 -1.73 6.65
C VAL A 24 -14.72 -2.65 5.67
N ALA A 25 -14.47 -2.51 4.36
CA ALA A 25 -15.08 -3.35 3.34
C ALA A 25 -14.70 -4.82 3.52
N VAL A 26 -13.41 -5.11 3.76
CA VAL A 26 -12.91 -6.47 3.96
C VAL A 26 -13.46 -7.08 5.25
N ARG A 27 -13.55 -6.31 6.33
CA ARG A 27 -14.16 -6.79 7.59
C ARG A 27 -15.65 -7.06 7.46
N ARG A 28 -16.35 -6.25 6.67
CA ARG A 28 -17.75 -6.54 6.33
C ARG A 28 -17.86 -7.83 5.53
N ALA A 29 -16.95 -8.07 4.59
CA ALA A 29 -16.89 -9.31 3.83
C ALA A 29 -16.58 -10.52 4.72
N ASP A 30 -15.66 -10.39 5.68
CA ASP A 30 -15.34 -11.42 6.68
C ASP A 30 -16.57 -11.83 7.50
N ARG A 31 -17.42 -10.86 7.90
CA ARG A 31 -18.66 -11.14 8.66
C ARG A 31 -19.77 -11.77 7.81
N LEU A 32 -19.84 -11.43 6.53
CA LEU A 32 -20.93 -11.84 5.63
C LEU A 32 -20.56 -13.01 4.71
N GLY A 33 -19.31 -13.46 4.71
CA GLY A 33 -18.81 -14.48 3.77
C GLY A 33 -18.79 -14.02 2.31
N SER A 34 -18.87 -12.71 2.04
CA SER A 34 -19.16 -12.14 0.72
C SER A 34 -17.93 -11.59 -0.02
N HIS A 35 -16.74 -12.12 0.26
CA HIS A 35 -15.45 -11.63 -0.26
C HIS A 35 -15.38 -11.45 -1.78
N GLY A 36 -15.93 -12.40 -2.53
CA GLY A 36 -16.01 -12.31 -3.99
C GLY A 36 -16.92 -11.16 -4.45
N MET A 37 -18.08 -11.01 -3.80
CA MET A 37 -19.01 -9.92 -4.08
C MET A 37 -18.42 -8.56 -3.71
N THR A 38 -17.72 -8.42 -2.58
CA THR A 38 -17.06 -7.16 -2.20
C THR A 38 -15.99 -6.75 -3.22
N THR A 39 -15.21 -7.71 -3.72
CA THR A 39 -14.20 -7.47 -4.75
C THR A 39 -14.85 -7.07 -6.08
N PHE A 40 -15.92 -7.78 -6.47
CA PHE A 40 -16.70 -7.48 -7.67
C PHE A 40 -17.37 -6.11 -7.61
N MET A 41 -18.01 -5.77 -6.49
CA MET A 41 -18.59 -4.43 -6.24
C MET A 41 -17.53 -3.33 -6.23
N GLY A 42 -16.26 -3.65 -6.03
CA GLY A 42 -15.14 -2.73 -6.17
C GLY A 42 -14.74 -2.45 -7.62
N LEU A 43 -15.14 -3.26 -8.61
CA LEU A 43 -14.73 -3.09 -10.02
C LEU A 43 -15.00 -1.68 -10.60
N PRO A 44 -16.11 -1.00 -10.28
CA PRO A 44 -16.30 0.38 -10.70
C PRO A 44 -15.18 1.32 -10.25
N LEU A 45 -14.56 1.10 -9.08
CA LEU A 45 -13.41 1.88 -8.63
C LEU A 45 -12.21 1.69 -9.55
N LEU A 46 -11.94 0.45 -9.97
CA LEU A 46 -10.88 0.16 -10.94
C LEU A 46 -11.16 0.83 -12.29
N ALA A 47 -12.38 0.71 -12.80
CA ALA A 47 -12.77 1.30 -14.08
C ALA A 47 -12.66 2.83 -14.07
N VAL A 48 -13.16 3.48 -13.01
CA VAL A 48 -13.00 4.92 -12.80
C VAL A 48 -11.53 5.29 -12.65
N GLY A 49 -10.73 4.47 -11.96
CA GLY A 49 -9.29 4.67 -11.83
C GLY A 49 -8.55 4.67 -13.17
N VAL A 50 -8.84 3.68 -14.02
CA VAL A 50 -8.27 3.58 -15.38
C VAL A 50 -8.72 4.76 -16.24
N TRP A 51 -10.00 5.12 -16.19
CA TRP A 51 -10.51 6.30 -16.90
C TRP A 51 -9.85 7.60 -16.42
N ALA A 52 -9.71 7.79 -15.11
CA ALA A 52 -9.06 8.97 -14.53
C ALA A 52 -7.59 9.07 -14.98
N VAL A 53 -6.86 7.94 -14.94
CA VAL A 53 -5.49 7.93 -15.48
C VAL A 53 -5.50 8.32 -16.95
N ALA A 54 -6.32 7.67 -17.79
CA ALA A 54 -6.38 7.96 -19.22
C ALA A 54 -6.71 9.43 -19.52
N ALA A 55 -7.65 10.02 -18.78
CA ALA A 55 -8.00 11.43 -18.88
C ALA A 55 -6.87 12.36 -18.43
N SER A 56 -6.07 11.96 -17.44
CA SER A 56 -4.98 12.78 -16.91
C SER A 56 -3.74 12.83 -17.81
N LEU A 57 -3.50 11.83 -18.67
CA LEU A 57 -2.26 11.69 -19.44
C LEU A 57 -1.98 12.87 -20.39
N HIS A 58 -3.05 13.43 -20.96
CA HIS A 58 -3.00 14.56 -21.90
C HIS A 58 -3.38 15.90 -21.26
N ASP A 59 -3.55 15.94 -19.93
CA ASP A 59 -3.88 17.14 -19.19
C ASP A 59 -2.67 17.59 -18.35
N ALA A 60 -1.91 18.55 -18.90
CA ALA A 60 -0.77 19.20 -18.23
C ALA A 60 -1.19 20.25 -17.19
N SER A 61 -2.46 20.32 -16.80
CA SER A 61 -2.92 21.22 -15.74
C SER A 61 -2.76 20.64 -14.33
N VAL A 62 -2.91 21.50 -13.32
CA VAL A 62 -2.97 21.08 -11.91
C VAL A 62 -4.12 20.08 -11.67
N PHE A 63 -5.23 20.22 -12.41
CA PHE A 63 -6.35 19.30 -12.30
C PHE A 63 -5.96 17.89 -12.78
N GLY A 64 -5.30 17.79 -13.94
CA GLY A 64 -4.75 16.54 -14.45
C GLY A 64 -3.84 15.83 -13.44
N VAL A 65 -3.02 16.57 -12.69
CA VAL A 65 -2.17 16.01 -11.61
C VAL A 65 -3.01 15.32 -10.53
N TYR A 66 -4.05 15.97 -10.02
CA TYR A 66 -4.91 15.40 -8.98
C TYR A 66 -5.75 14.23 -9.51
N VAL A 67 -6.24 14.31 -10.75
CA VAL A 67 -6.99 13.22 -11.40
C VAL A 67 -6.09 11.99 -11.59
N GLY A 68 -4.85 12.19 -12.07
CA GLY A 68 -3.88 11.11 -12.22
C GLY A 68 -3.49 10.47 -10.88
N PHE A 69 -3.30 11.28 -9.84
CA PHE A 69 -3.09 10.80 -8.47
C PHE A 69 -4.25 9.96 -7.95
N ALA A 70 -5.49 10.45 -8.06
CA ALA A 70 -6.68 9.73 -7.64
C ALA A 70 -6.88 8.44 -8.44
N GLY A 71 -6.60 8.47 -9.75
CA GLY A 71 -6.67 7.32 -10.63
C GLY A 71 -5.67 6.22 -10.24
N ALA A 72 -4.41 6.60 -10.00
CA ALA A 72 -3.38 5.66 -9.54
C ALA A 72 -3.76 5.00 -8.20
N LEU A 73 -4.27 5.79 -7.24
CA LEU A 73 -4.75 5.26 -5.97
C LEU A 73 -5.99 4.38 -6.10
N ALA A 74 -6.91 4.67 -7.03
CA ALA A 74 -8.08 3.85 -7.27
C ALA A 74 -7.72 2.48 -7.86
N ILE A 75 -6.80 2.44 -8.83
CA ILE A 75 -6.26 1.20 -9.41
C ILE A 75 -5.56 0.39 -8.31
N TRP A 76 -4.63 1.03 -7.58
CA TRP A 76 -3.91 0.42 -6.48
C TRP A 76 -4.87 -0.12 -5.40
N GLY A 77 -5.80 0.72 -4.95
CA GLY A 77 -6.74 0.41 -3.88
C GLY A 77 -7.66 -0.76 -4.22
N TRP A 78 -8.08 -0.90 -5.48
CA TRP A 78 -8.86 -2.08 -5.89
C TRP A 78 -8.02 -3.37 -5.86
N ILE A 79 -6.77 -3.34 -6.30
CA ILE A 79 -5.87 -4.51 -6.24
C ILE A 79 -5.63 -4.92 -4.78
N GLU A 80 -5.42 -3.95 -3.89
CA GLU A 80 -5.28 -4.18 -2.45
C GLU A 80 -6.56 -4.75 -1.81
N LEU A 81 -7.73 -4.22 -2.19
CA LEU A 81 -9.02 -4.77 -1.75
C LEU A 81 -9.17 -6.23 -2.17
N ALA A 82 -8.85 -6.56 -3.43
CA ALA A 82 -8.94 -7.92 -3.96
C ALA A 82 -7.97 -8.89 -3.25
N PHE A 83 -6.78 -8.40 -2.88
CA PHE A 83 -5.81 -9.15 -2.09
C PHE A 83 -6.30 -9.40 -0.66
N LEU A 84 -6.71 -8.34 0.05
CA LEU A 84 -7.19 -8.43 1.43
C LEU A 84 -8.48 -9.23 1.56
N ALA A 85 -9.36 -9.19 0.55
CA ALA A 85 -10.53 -10.06 0.47
C ALA A 85 -10.17 -11.55 0.23
N GLY A 86 -8.91 -11.86 -0.06
CA GLY A 86 -8.46 -13.22 -0.32
C GLY A 86 -8.90 -13.76 -1.69
N VAL A 87 -9.12 -12.88 -2.67
CA VAL A 87 -9.49 -13.25 -4.06
C VAL A 87 -8.23 -13.39 -4.91
N ILE A 88 -7.39 -12.35 -4.92
CA ILE A 88 -6.12 -12.32 -5.67
C ILE A 88 -4.97 -12.47 -4.67
N THR A 89 -4.65 -13.69 -4.25
CA THR A 89 -3.58 -13.96 -3.27
C THR A 89 -2.41 -14.69 -3.93
N GLY A 90 -2.36 -16.01 -3.81
CA GLY A 90 -1.37 -16.86 -4.45
C GLY A 90 -1.85 -18.31 -4.44
N PRO A 91 -1.16 -19.19 -5.18
CA PRO A 91 -1.48 -20.62 -5.22
C PRO A 91 -1.36 -21.30 -3.86
N MET A 92 -0.48 -20.81 -2.98
CA MET A 92 -0.26 -21.38 -1.65
C MET A 92 -1.17 -20.68 -0.64
N ARG A 93 -2.05 -21.43 0.05
CA ARG A 93 -2.97 -20.91 1.07
C ARG A 93 -2.84 -21.55 2.45
N ASP A 94 -1.89 -22.47 2.60
CA ASP A 94 -1.63 -23.13 3.87
C ASP A 94 -0.52 -22.43 4.65
N ASP A 95 -0.51 -22.68 5.96
CA ASP A 95 0.55 -22.26 6.86
C ASP A 95 1.91 -22.77 6.41
N CYS A 96 2.97 -22.06 6.81
CA CYS A 96 4.35 -22.47 6.57
C CYS A 96 4.67 -23.75 7.36
N PRO A 97 5.06 -24.86 6.70
CA PRO A 97 5.48 -26.07 7.40
C PRO A 97 6.65 -25.81 8.34
N PRO A 98 6.70 -26.56 9.46
CA PRO A 98 7.84 -26.50 10.37
C PRO A 98 9.12 -26.97 9.65
N GLY A 99 10.23 -26.29 9.92
CA GLY A 99 11.55 -26.67 9.42
C GLY A 99 11.95 -26.14 8.04
N LEU A 100 11.06 -25.46 7.30
CA LEU A 100 11.45 -24.79 6.06
C LEU A 100 12.37 -23.60 6.33
N ALA A 101 13.51 -23.55 5.64
CA ALA A 101 14.51 -22.51 5.80
C ALA A 101 15.02 -22.01 4.44
N GLY A 102 15.72 -20.87 4.46
CA GLY A 102 16.43 -20.35 3.29
C GLY A 102 15.52 -20.07 2.09
N ARG A 103 15.91 -20.60 0.93
CA ARG A 103 15.27 -20.34 -0.37
C ARG A 103 13.89 -20.98 -0.47
N ASP A 104 13.71 -22.19 0.06
CA ASP A 104 12.44 -22.92 -0.06
C ASP A 104 11.34 -22.21 0.73
N ARG A 105 11.69 -21.69 1.91
CA ARG A 105 10.79 -20.81 2.69
C ARG A 105 10.46 -19.53 1.92
N PHE A 106 11.43 -18.94 1.22
CA PHE A 106 11.22 -17.71 0.47
C PHE A 106 10.28 -17.93 -0.71
N PHE A 107 10.52 -18.94 -1.54
CA PHE A 107 9.65 -19.23 -2.68
C PHE A 107 8.24 -19.60 -2.24
N ARG A 108 8.10 -20.32 -1.12
CA ARG A 108 6.78 -20.62 -0.55
C ARG A 108 6.08 -19.36 -0.03
N ALA A 109 6.79 -18.48 0.67
CA ALA A 109 6.25 -17.19 1.11
C ALA A 109 5.87 -16.28 -0.06
N PHE A 110 6.67 -16.26 -1.14
CA PHE A 110 6.32 -15.55 -2.36
C PHE A 110 5.08 -16.16 -3.02
N SER A 111 4.96 -17.49 -3.02
CA SER A 111 3.82 -18.21 -3.59
C SER A 111 2.49 -17.96 -2.86
N THR A 112 2.48 -17.42 -1.64
CA THR A 112 1.22 -17.03 -0.98
C THR A 112 0.70 -15.68 -1.47
N VAL A 113 1.56 -14.85 -2.06
CA VAL A 113 1.25 -13.49 -2.55
C VAL A 113 1.46 -13.31 -4.05
N ALA A 114 1.89 -14.35 -4.77
CA ALA A 114 2.35 -14.25 -6.15
C ALA A 114 1.32 -13.64 -7.13
N TYR A 115 0.03 -13.97 -7.00
CA TYR A 115 -0.99 -13.39 -7.88
C TYR A 115 -1.23 -11.91 -7.58
N HIS A 116 -1.11 -11.51 -6.32
CA HIS A 116 -1.16 -10.10 -5.94
C HIS A 116 0.05 -9.33 -6.48
N GLU A 117 1.27 -9.88 -6.40
CA GLU A 117 2.45 -9.25 -7.01
C GLU A 117 2.30 -9.13 -8.52
N LEU A 118 1.77 -10.16 -9.17
CA LEU A 118 1.51 -10.15 -10.59
C LEU A 118 0.48 -9.07 -10.95
N ALA A 119 -0.61 -8.93 -10.19
CA ALA A 119 -1.60 -7.89 -10.41
C ALA A 119 -1.03 -6.47 -10.25
N LEU A 120 -0.21 -6.23 -9.23
CA LEU A 120 0.50 -4.96 -9.05
C LEU A 120 1.49 -4.69 -10.20
N THR A 121 2.19 -5.72 -10.65
CA THR A 121 3.14 -5.62 -11.76
C THR A 121 2.44 -5.33 -13.08
N ILE A 122 1.31 -5.98 -13.35
CA ILE A 122 0.48 -5.69 -14.53
C ILE A 122 -0.05 -4.26 -14.49
N GLY A 123 -0.51 -3.79 -13.31
CA GLY A 123 -0.93 -2.39 -13.13
C GLY A 123 0.20 -1.41 -13.44
N LEU A 124 1.41 -1.67 -12.92
CA LEU A 124 2.60 -0.86 -13.21
C LEU A 124 2.93 -0.86 -14.71
N TRP A 125 2.97 -2.03 -15.34
CA TRP A 125 3.23 -2.16 -16.78
C TRP A 125 2.21 -1.42 -17.63
N GLY A 126 0.92 -1.52 -17.28
CA GLY A 126 -0.14 -0.76 -17.94
C GLY A 126 0.08 0.74 -17.84
N LEU A 127 0.50 1.24 -16.67
CA LEU A 127 0.84 2.65 -16.49
C LEU A 127 2.08 3.08 -17.25
N VAL A 128 3.12 2.24 -17.32
CA VAL A 128 4.33 2.52 -18.11
C VAL A 128 3.98 2.68 -19.58
N ILE A 129 3.21 1.74 -20.15
CA ILE A 129 2.78 1.78 -21.55
C ILE A 129 1.89 2.99 -21.81
N ALA A 130 0.91 3.24 -20.94
CA ALA A 130 -0.01 4.37 -21.10
C ALA A 130 0.67 5.74 -20.92
N SER A 131 1.71 5.81 -20.10
CA SER A 131 2.44 7.07 -19.83
C SER A 131 3.56 7.36 -20.83
N ASP A 132 3.79 6.47 -21.81
CA ASP A 132 4.78 6.71 -22.85
C ASP A 132 4.36 7.90 -23.73
N GLY A 133 5.26 8.86 -23.93
CA GLY A 133 4.95 10.12 -24.62
C GLY A 133 3.93 11.04 -23.93
N ALA A 134 3.38 10.69 -22.76
CA ALA A 134 2.38 11.49 -22.05
C ALA A 134 2.98 12.75 -21.41
N GLU A 135 2.21 13.84 -21.40
CA GLU A 135 2.57 15.12 -20.78
C GLU A 135 2.56 15.01 -19.25
N ASN A 136 1.61 14.26 -18.70
CA ASN A 136 1.46 14.05 -17.27
C ASN A 136 1.79 12.60 -16.88
N ARG A 137 2.83 12.43 -16.07
CA ARG A 137 3.32 11.12 -15.60
C ARG A 137 3.13 10.90 -14.10
N ILE A 138 2.30 11.72 -13.45
CA ILE A 138 2.11 11.66 -12.00
C ILE A 138 1.48 10.33 -11.56
N ALA A 139 0.52 9.80 -12.32
CA ALA A 139 -0.10 8.51 -12.01
C ALA A 139 0.94 7.38 -11.93
N LEU A 140 1.84 7.31 -12.92
CA LEU A 140 2.95 6.35 -12.95
C LEU A 140 3.90 6.57 -11.76
N ALA A 141 4.30 7.80 -11.49
CA ALA A 141 5.22 8.11 -10.40
C ALA A 141 4.65 7.71 -9.04
N ILE A 142 3.39 8.04 -8.76
CA ILE A 142 2.70 7.68 -7.51
C ILE A 142 2.59 6.17 -7.37
N TYR A 143 2.18 5.48 -8.44
CA TYR A 143 2.08 4.03 -8.43
C TYR A 143 3.45 3.37 -8.18
N LEU A 144 4.51 3.90 -8.77
CA LEU A 144 5.87 3.41 -8.57
C LEU A 144 6.34 3.57 -7.12
N VAL A 145 6.06 4.72 -6.48
CA VAL A 145 6.37 4.94 -5.06
C VAL A 145 5.67 3.87 -4.21
N LEU A 146 4.38 3.63 -4.45
CA LEU A 146 3.60 2.61 -3.74
C LEU A 146 4.15 1.21 -3.99
N PHE A 147 4.51 0.90 -5.23
CA PHE A 147 5.05 -0.40 -5.64
C PHE A 147 6.36 -0.70 -4.90
N ILE A 148 7.31 0.24 -4.93
CA ILE A 148 8.59 0.09 -4.23
C ILE A 148 8.36 -0.06 -2.72
N ALA A 149 7.58 0.84 -2.12
CA ALA A 149 7.27 0.79 -0.69
C ALA A 149 6.63 -0.56 -0.29
N ARG A 150 5.76 -1.10 -1.14
CA ARG A 150 5.08 -2.38 -0.89
C ARG A 150 6.04 -3.58 -0.92
N ILE A 151 6.96 -3.61 -1.89
CA ILE A 151 7.97 -4.67 -1.97
C ILE A 151 8.90 -4.60 -0.74
N LEU A 152 9.37 -3.40 -0.39
CA LEU A 152 10.21 -3.19 0.79
C LEU A 152 9.52 -3.62 2.09
N ALA A 153 8.25 -3.28 2.26
CA ALA A 153 7.45 -3.70 3.40
C ALA A 153 7.35 -5.23 3.51
N LYS A 154 7.05 -5.93 2.41
CA LYS A 154 6.94 -7.40 2.39
C LYS A 154 8.26 -8.07 2.70
N LEU A 155 9.38 -7.55 2.15
CA LEU A 155 10.71 -8.05 2.45
C LEU A 155 11.08 -7.85 3.93
N ASN A 156 10.76 -6.70 4.51
CA ASN A 156 10.97 -6.44 5.94
C ASN A 156 10.18 -7.41 6.82
N LEU A 157 8.90 -7.65 6.50
CA LEU A 157 8.06 -8.62 7.22
C LEU A 157 8.57 -10.06 7.08
N TYR A 158 9.14 -10.42 5.92
CA TYR A 158 9.70 -11.75 5.66
C TYR A 158 11.02 -11.98 6.42
N TYR A 159 11.96 -11.03 6.34
CA TYR A 159 13.29 -11.16 6.93
C TYR A 159 13.30 -10.96 8.44
N GLY A 160 12.47 -10.07 8.95
CA GLY A 160 12.36 -9.83 10.38
C GLY A 160 12.22 -8.36 10.73
N VAL A 161 11.14 -8.03 11.44
CA VAL A 161 10.98 -6.75 12.12
C VAL A 161 10.45 -6.94 13.55
N PRO A 162 10.78 -6.04 14.48
CA PRO A 162 10.35 -6.15 15.88
C PRO A 162 8.83 -6.10 16.06
N ARG A 163 8.14 -5.28 15.26
CA ARG A 163 6.70 -5.05 15.38
C ARG A 163 5.98 -5.42 14.09
N ILE A 164 4.97 -6.28 14.21
CA ILE A 164 4.11 -6.69 13.10
C ILE A 164 2.66 -6.55 13.56
N ASN A 165 1.91 -5.67 12.90
CA ASN A 165 0.50 -5.42 13.20
C ASN A 165 -0.37 -6.51 12.57
N THR A 166 -0.35 -7.68 13.17
CA THR A 166 -1.14 -8.85 12.74
C THR A 166 -2.65 -8.63 12.86
N GLU A 167 -3.09 -7.55 13.52
CA GLU A 167 -4.50 -7.16 13.69
C GLU A 167 -5.14 -6.62 12.40
N PHE A 168 -4.33 -6.12 11.46
CA PHE A 168 -4.82 -5.67 10.14
C PHE A 168 -4.97 -6.80 9.14
N VAL A 169 -4.46 -8.00 9.44
CA VAL A 169 -4.51 -9.15 8.54
C VAL A 169 -5.90 -9.79 8.61
N PRO A 170 -6.68 -9.81 7.50
CA PRO A 170 -8.01 -10.42 7.43
C PRO A 170 -8.00 -11.93 7.67
N LEU A 171 -9.16 -12.50 7.99
CA LEU A 171 -9.31 -13.93 8.28
C LEU A 171 -8.80 -14.83 7.15
N ARG A 172 -9.09 -14.46 5.90
CA ARG A 172 -8.66 -15.21 4.68
C ARG A 172 -7.14 -15.22 4.47
N LEU A 173 -6.43 -14.27 5.07
CA LEU A 173 -4.99 -14.12 5.00
C LEU A 173 -4.28 -14.54 6.29
N ASN A 174 -4.98 -15.19 7.21
CA ASN A 174 -4.41 -15.55 8.51
C ASN A 174 -3.17 -16.44 8.37
N HIS A 175 -3.11 -17.27 7.32
CA HIS A 175 -1.97 -18.13 7.01
C HIS A 175 -0.67 -17.34 6.75
N LEU A 176 -0.76 -16.10 6.26
CA LEU A 176 0.42 -15.24 6.03
C LEU A 176 1.18 -14.95 7.32
N LYS A 177 0.50 -14.95 8.47
CA LYS A 177 1.15 -14.71 9.77
C LYS A 177 2.23 -15.75 10.08
N SER A 178 2.10 -16.98 9.58
CA SER A 178 3.11 -18.03 9.74
C SER A 178 4.40 -17.77 8.93
N TYR A 179 4.32 -16.95 7.88
CA TYR A 179 5.47 -16.56 7.05
C TYR A 179 6.15 -15.27 7.54
N PHE A 180 5.50 -14.51 8.42
CA PHE A 180 6.08 -13.33 9.02
C PHE A 180 7.07 -13.69 10.12
N ARG A 181 8.22 -13.02 10.15
CA ARG A 181 9.24 -13.22 11.18
C ARG A 181 9.24 -12.04 12.15
N ARG A 182 8.89 -12.28 13.41
CA ARG A 182 9.19 -11.33 14.49
C ARG A 182 10.63 -11.56 14.95
N GLY A 183 11.45 -10.52 14.93
CA GLY A 183 12.87 -10.66 15.23
C GLY A 183 13.62 -9.33 15.23
N PRO A 184 14.96 -9.36 15.42
CA PRO A 184 15.79 -8.18 15.34
C PRO A 184 15.75 -7.59 13.93
N VAL A 185 16.07 -6.30 13.84
CA VAL A 185 16.17 -5.58 12.57
C VAL A 185 17.24 -6.24 11.70
N THR A 186 16.85 -6.68 10.51
CA THR A 186 17.77 -7.25 9.51
C THR A 186 18.26 -6.18 8.54
N LEU A 187 19.28 -6.48 7.72
CA LEU A 187 19.81 -5.55 6.70
C LEU A 187 18.76 -5.06 5.68
N ALA A 188 17.64 -5.78 5.53
CA ALA A 188 16.54 -5.35 4.67
C ALA A 188 15.94 -4.00 5.14
N PHE A 189 15.91 -3.76 6.44
CA PHE A 189 15.30 -2.55 6.99
C PHE A 189 16.15 -1.30 6.74
N PRO A 190 17.47 -1.24 7.08
CA PRO A 190 18.32 -0.10 6.71
C PRO A 190 18.30 0.16 5.20
N ALA A 191 18.34 -0.89 4.36
CA ALA A 191 18.25 -0.73 2.91
C ALA A 191 16.93 -0.08 2.48
N ALA A 192 15.80 -0.54 3.02
CA ALA A 192 14.48 0.03 2.76
C ALA A 192 14.40 1.50 3.20
N ILE A 193 14.89 1.83 4.40
CA ILE A 193 14.89 3.19 4.93
C ILE A 193 15.79 4.10 4.09
N THR A 194 16.96 3.65 3.65
CA THR A 194 17.83 4.43 2.78
C THR A 194 17.13 4.73 1.46
N ILE A 195 16.55 3.73 0.80
CA ILE A 195 15.84 3.90 -0.48
C ILE A 195 14.67 4.89 -0.33
N LEU A 196 13.83 4.72 0.71
CA LEU A 196 12.68 5.59 0.94
C LEU A 196 13.09 7.01 1.37
N THR A 197 14.15 7.15 2.16
CA THR A 197 14.70 8.46 2.53
C THR A 197 15.27 9.18 1.32
N THR A 198 16.01 8.49 0.45
CA THR A 198 16.52 9.07 -0.80
C THR A 198 15.38 9.48 -1.72
N LEU A 199 14.37 8.64 -1.89
CA LEU A 199 13.18 8.96 -2.66
C LEU A 199 12.47 10.21 -2.13
N LEU A 200 12.25 10.27 -0.81
CA LEU A 200 11.65 11.44 -0.15
C LEU A 200 12.50 12.69 -0.35
N ALA A 201 13.82 12.60 -0.16
CA ALA A 201 14.74 13.73 -0.33
C ALA A 201 14.72 14.26 -1.76
N VAL A 202 14.76 13.37 -2.76
CA VAL A 202 14.68 13.75 -4.18
C VAL A 202 13.33 14.42 -4.47
N CYS A 203 12.21 13.87 -4.00
CA CYS A 203 10.91 14.50 -4.20
C CYS A 203 10.80 15.88 -3.52
N ALA A 204 11.34 16.02 -2.31
CA ALA A 204 11.34 17.27 -1.55
C ALA A 204 12.25 18.33 -2.20
N GLU A 205 13.42 17.95 -2.69
CA GLU A 205 14.33 18.84 -3.43
C GLU A 205 13.68 19.33 -4.73
N ARG A 206 13.03 18.43 -5.46
CA ARG A 206 12.28 18.78 -6.69
C ARG A 206 11.07 19.65 -6.40
N LEU A 207 10.42 19.47 -5.26
CA LEU A 207 9.37 20.36 -4.79
C LEU A 207 9.92 21.75 -4.45
N TRP A 208 11.07 21.83 -3.80
CA TRP A 208 11.69 23.11 -3.42
C TRP A 208 12.14 23.94 -4.62
N THR A 209 12.60 23.25 -5.68
CA THR A 209 13.07 23.87 -6.92
C THR A 209 11.97 24.06 -7.97
N ALA A 210 10.74 23.62 -7.69
CA ALA A 210 9.63 23.71 -8.62
C ALA A 210 9.16 25.17 -8.81
N GLY A 211 9.22 25.65 -10.05
CA GLY A 211 8.78 27.01 -10.41
C GLY A 211 7.34 27.10 -10.95
N ALA A 212 6.71 25.99 -11.31
CA ALA A 212 5.37 25.94 -11.89
C ALA A 212 4.36 25.27 -10.96
N ASP A 213 3.13 25.78 -10.90
CA ASP A 213 2.08 25.26 -10.01
C ASP A 213 1.80 23.76 -10.21
N VAL A 214 1.87 23.29 -11.46
CA VAL A 214 1.65 21.88 -11.83
C VAL A 214 2.72 20.98 -11.21
N THR A 215 3.99 21.38 -11.32
CA THR A 215 5.12 20.61 -10.78
C THR A 215 5.15 20.69 -9.25
N VAL A 216 4.80 21.84 -8.67
CA VAL A 216 4.62 22.01 -7.22
C VAL A 216 3.57 21.03 -6.70
N ALA A 217 2.38 20.97 -7.30
CA ALA A 217 1.33 20.05 -6.88
C ALA A 217 1.77 18.58 -7.00
N GLY A 218 2.38 18.21 -8.13
CA GLY A 218 2.83 16.84 -8.38
C GLY A 218 3.89 16.36 -7.39
N TYR A 219 4.94 17.17 -7.17
CA TYR A 219 6.00 16.82 -6.22
C TYR A 219 5.54 16.90 -4.76
N ALA A 220 4.57 17.76 -4.42
CA ALA A 220 3.97 17.76 -3.08
C ALA A 220 3.23 16.44 -2.80
N LEU A 221 2.43 15.94 -3.75
CA LEU A 221 1.78 14.63 -3.63
C LEU A 221 2.81 13.51 -3.50
N LEU A 222 3.85 13.48 -4.35
CA LEU A 222 4.90 12.47 -4.29
C LEU A 222 5.68 12.50 -2.97
N THR A 223 6.02 13.70 -2.49
CA THR A 223 6.71 13.90 -1.20
C THR A 223 5.86 13.39 -0.05
N ALA A 224 4.56 13.70 -0.04
CA ALA A 224 3.64 13.21 0.99
C ALA A 224 3.52 11.68 0.96
N MET A 225 3.39 11.06 -0.22
CA MET A 225 3.31 9.60 -0.36
C MET A 225 4.61 8.90 0.05
N ALA A 226 5.77 9.42 -0.36
CA ALA A 226 7.07 8.90 0.06
C ALA A 226 7.28 9.07 1.57
N GLY A 227 6.86 10.18 2.14
CA GLY A 227 6.91 10.44 3.58
C GLY A 227 6.03 9.49 4.38
N LEU A 228 4.81 9.22 3.91
CA LEU A 228 3.91 8.22 4.51
C LEU A 228 4.50 6.82 4.44
N ALA A 229 5.05 6.43 3.28
CA ALA A 229 5.72 5.13 3.13
C ALA A 229 6.91 5.00 4.08
N LEU A 230 7.76 6.02 4.18
CA LEU A 230 8.89 6.05 5.11
C LEU A 230 8.43 5.93 6.56
N LEU A 231 7.39 6.68 6.94
CA LEU A 231 6.80 6.62 8.28
C LEU A 231 6.28 5.22 8.61
N GLU A 232 5.53 4.60 7.69
CA GLU A 232 5.02 3.23 7.85
C GLU A 232 6.15 2.23 8.10
N HIS A 233 7.28 2.37 7.41
CA HIS A 233 8.43 1.52 7.63
C HIS A 233 9.03 1.72 9.02
N TRP A 234 9.21 2.97 9.46
CA TRP A 234 9.68 3.26 10.82
C TRP A 234 8.77 2.67 11.90
N LEU A 235 7.44 2.67 11.69
CA LEU A 235 6.48 2.06 12.63
C LEU A 235 6.65 0.54 12.80
N MET A 236 7.31 -0.15 11.87
CA MET A 236 7.65 -1.58 12.01
C MET A 236 8.76 -1.83 13.05
N VAL A 237 9.51 -0.79 13.43
CA VAL A 237 10.62 -0.87 14.40
C VAL A 237 10.33 -0.06 15.65
N VAL A 238 9.79 1.14 15.52
CA VAL A 238 9.52 2.05 16.64
C VAL A 238 8.30 1.54 17.41
N PRO A 239 8.33 1.48 18.75
CA PRO A 239 7.25 0.95 19.56
C PRO A 239 6.05 1.91 19.72
N LEU A 240 5.61 2.56 18.64
CA LEU A 240 4.43 3.43 18.64
C LEU A 240 3.16 2.60 18.45
N PRO A 241 2.10 2.81 19.26
CA PRO A 241 0.83 2.13 19.11
C PRO A 241 0.05 2.71 17.92
N ASP A 242 0.52 2.46 16.71
CA ASP A 242 -0.13 2.83 15.45
C ASP A 242 -1.53 2.19 15.29
N ALA A 243 -1.76 1.01 15.86
CA ALA A 243 -3.09 0.43 16.03
C ALA A 243 -4.07 1.39 16.73
N LYS A 244 -3.60 2.30 17.60
CA LYS A 244 -4.47 3.31 18.24
C LYS A 244 -4.98 4.37 17.26
N LEU A 245 -4.22 4.71 16.21
CA LEU A 245 -4.69 5.64 15.16
C LEU A 245 -5.89 5.05 14.39
N TRP A 246 -5.98 3.72 14.36
CA TRP A 246 -7.03 2.97 13.69
C TRP A 246 -7.97 2.25 14.69
N ARG A 247 -7.95 2.63 15.98
CA ARG A 247 -8.66 1.91 17.05
C ARG A 247 -10.17 1.89 16.88
N TRP A 248 -10.71 2.95 16.28
CA TRP A 248 -12.13 3.03 15.94
C TRP A 248 -12.56 1.98 14.92
N MET A 249 -11.60 1.35 14.23
CA MET A 249 -11.86 0.27 13.28
C MET A 249 -11.55 -1.12 13.83
N LEU A 250 -10.70 -1.29 14.85
CA LEU A 250 -10.26 -2.60 15.38
C LEU A 250 -11.37 -3.31 16.17
N PRO A 251 -11.43 -4.67 16.20
CA PRO A 251 -12.41 -5.36 17.02
C PRO A 251 -12.19 -5.02 18.50
N PRO A 252 -13.25 -4.98 19.32
CA PRO A 252 -13.08 -4.84 20.76
C PRO A 252 -12.17 -5.98 21.25
N GLN A 253 -11.15 -5.64 22.05
CA GLN A 253 -10.38 -6.67 22.73
C GLN A 253 -11.35 -7.56 23.49
N LYS A 254 -11.30 -8.87 23.23
CA LYS A 254 -11.95 -9.86 24.09
C LYS A 254 -11.30 -9.67 25.46
N THR A 255 -12.00 -9.01 26.38
CA THR A 255 -11.61 -8.97 27.78
C THR A 255 -11.58 -10.41 28.25
N MET A 256 -10.38 -10.96 28.44
CA MET A 256 -10.25 -12.21 29.17
C MET A 256 -10.87 -11.99 30.55
N SER A 257 -11.90 -12.79 30.86
CA SER A 257 -12.46 -12.85 32.20
C SER A 257 -11.34 -13.17 33.18
N LYS A 258 -11.39 -12.54 34.35
CA LYS A 258 -10.37 -12.58 35.40
C LYS A 258 -10.32 -13.93 36.13
N GLU A 259 -10.92 -14.99 35.58
CA GLU A 259 -11.07 -16.31 36.21
C GLU A 259 -10.06 -17.37 35.73
N GLU A 260 -9.22 -17.09 34.74
CA GLU A 260 -8.17 -18.03 34.27
C GLU A 260 -6.74 -17.52 34.58
N ARG A 261 -6.52 -16.94 35.76
CA ARG A 261 -5.19 -16.51 36.21
C ARG A 261 -4.80 -17.13 37.54
#